data_AF-A0AAD2HZG8-F1
#
_entry.id   AF-A0AAD2HZG8-F1
#
_cell.length_a   1.000
_cell.length_b   1.000
_cell.length_c   1.000
_cell.angle_alpha   90.00
_cell.angle_beta   90.00
_cell.angle_gamma   90.00
#
_symmetry.space_group_name_H-M   'P 1'
#
loop_
_entity.id
_entity.type
_entity.pdbx_description
1 polymer ?
#
loop_
_entity_poly.entity_id
_entity_poly.type
_entity_poly.pdbx_seq_one_letter_code
_entity_poly.pdbx_strand_id
1 'polypeptide(L)'
;MGSRDVFKYTDEYDDLLDLAGYTDNLVKVTKYRTGLDPRINQAITTSGNPPSLTDYAEWRVRAFRQYNAELAARASRGHAAPAVAPRPRAPVLPAVAPALAARPAPAPVAHPIPMESGSSCP
;
A
#
# COMPACT_ATOMS: atom_id res chain seq x y z
N MET A 1 27.52 -9.45 6.12
CA MET A 1 27.89 -8.09 5.73
C MET A 1 26.96 -7.14 6.47
N GLY A 2 27.49 -6.33 7.38
CA GLY A 2 26.68 -5.40 8.18
C GLY A 2 25.98 -4.42 7.25
N SER A 3 24.66 -4.32 7.37
CA SER A 3 23.89 -3.31 6.65
C SER A 3 24.43 -1.95 7.09
N ARG A 4 25.16 -1.25 6.23
CA ARG A 4 25.68 0.08 6.54
C ARG A 4 24.45 0.98 6.69
N ASP A 5 24.23 1.54 7.88
CA ASP A 5 23.11 2.46 8.12
C ASP A 5 23.18 3.62 7.12
N VAL A 6 22.07 3.85 6.41
CA VAL A 6 21.97 4.93 5.40
C VAL A 6 22.28 6.30 6.03
N PHE A 7 21.97 6.47 7.31
CA PHE A 7 22.34 7.64 8.11
C PHE A 7 23.84 7.85 8.15
N LYS A 8 24.59 6.84 8.58
CA LYS A 8 26.05 6.92 8.67
C LYS A 8 26.69 7.12 7.29
N TYR A 9 26.23 6.41 6.28
CA TYR A 9 26.75 6.59 4.92
C TYR A 9 26.50 8.01 4.38
N THR A 10 25.30 8.56 4.61
CA THR A 10 24.96 9.90 4.12
C THR A 10 25.78 10.98 4.83
N ASP A 11 26.04 10.81 6.12
CA ASP A 11 26.88 11.69 6.92
C ASP A 11 28.35 11.64 6.45
N GLU A 12 28.93 10.44 6.37
CA GLU A 12 30.29 10.21 5.84
C GLU A 12 30.45 10.80 4.42
N TYR A 13 29.40 10.72 3.60
CA TYR A 13 29.41 11.25 2.25
C TYR A 13 29.31 12.79 2.21
N ASP A 14 28.55 13.41 3.11
CA ASP A 14 28.46 14.88 3.21
C ASP A 14 29.82 15.49 3.60
N ASP A 15 30.51 14.87 4.56
CA ASP A 15 31.88 15.24 4.95
C ASP A 15 32.85 15.15 3.76
N LEU A 16 32.75 14.08 2.95
CA LEU A 16 33.57 13.92 1.76
C LEU A 16 33.24 14.95 0.68
N LEU A 17 31.97 15.35 0.54
CA LEU A 17 31.56 16.38 -0.40
C LEU A 17 32.09 17.76 0.00
N ASP A 18 32.05 18.07 1.29
CA ASP A 18 32.60 19.30 1.86
C ASP A 18 34.12 19.35 1.65
N LEU A 19 34.83 18.27 2.00
CA LEU A 19 36.28 18.17 1.86
C LEU A 19 36.74 18.23 0.39
N ALA A 20 36.02 17.59 -0.52
CA ALA A 20 36.36 17.55 -1.94
C ALA A 20 35.94 18.81 -2.70
N GLY A 21 35.12 19.68 -2.10
CA GLY A 21 34.65 20.91 -2.74
C GLY A 21 33.76 20.68 -3.97
N TYR A 22 33.09 19.53 -4.07
CA TYR A 22 32.18 19.28 -5.19
C TYR A 22 31.00 20.25 -5.12
N THR A 23 30.79 21.04 -6.16
CA THR A 23 29.65 21.96 -6.30
C THR A 23 28.57 21.44 -7.24
N ASP A 24 28.92 20.52 -8.14
CA ASP A 24 27.99 19.97 -9.11
C ASP A 24 27.00 18.97 -8.47
N ASN A 25 25.71 19.34 -8.47
CA ASN A 25 24.68 18.52 -7.85
C ASN A 25 24.39 17.22 -8.61
N LEU A 26 24.59 17.17 -9.93
CA LEU A 26 24.39 15.95 -10.70
C LEU A 26 25.46 14.91 -10.34
N VAL A 27 26.71 15.34 -10.20
CA VAL A 27 27.82 14.51 -9.74
C VAL A 27 27.56 14.03 -8.31
N LYS A 28 27.12 14.91 -7.41
CA LYS A 28 26.73 14.56 -6.03
C LYS A 28 25.69 13.45 -6.01
N VAL A 29 24.60 13.60 -6.76
CA VAL A 29 23.53 12.59 -6.82
C VAL A 29 24.02 11.29 -7.44
N THR A 30 24.78 11.36 -8.53
CA THR A 30 25.27 10.16 -9.24
C THR A 30 26.18 9.33 -8.35
N LYS A 31 27.14 9.97 -7.66
CA LYS A 31 28.05 9.31 -6.73
C LYS A 31 27.30 8.80 -5.49
N TYR A 32 26.37 9.58 -4.95
CA TYR A 32 25.52 9.17 -3.83
C TYR A 32 24.74 7.90 -4.16
N ARG A 33 24.06 7.85 -5.31
CA ARG A 33 23.28 6.68 -5.77
C ARG A 33 24.14 5.44 -6.00
N THR A 34 25.39 5.63 -6.41
CA THR A 34 26.33 4.52 -6.65
C THR A 34 26.79 3.87 -5.35
N GLY A 35 26.97 4.64 -4.28
CA GLY A 35 27.33 4.11 -2.96
C GLY A 35 26.15 3.77 -2.05
N LEU A 36 24.92 4.14 -2.44
CA LEU A 36 23.70 3.79 -1.71
C LEU A 36 23.39 2.30 -1.82
N ASP A 37 22.69 1.75 -0.82
CA ASP A 37 22.21 0.37 -0.88
C ASP A 37 21.36 0.14 -2.16
N PRO A 38 21.67 -0.88 -2.97
CA PRO A 38 20.98 -1.13 -4.23
C PRO A 38 19.46 -1.31 -4.07
N ARG A 39 19.00 -1.87 -2.95
CA ARG A 39 17.57 -2.12 -2.70
C ARG A 39 16.85 -0.81 -2.48
N ILE A 40 17.47 0.12 -1.75
CA ILE A 40 16.92 1.45 -1.48
C ILE A 40 16.94 2.29 -2.75
N ASN A 41 18.05 2.29 -3.49
CA ASN A 41 18.15 2.99 -4.78
C ASN A 41 17.08 2.49 -5.76
N GLN A 42 16.91 1.17 -5.88
CA GLN A 42 15.87 0.58 -6.72
C GLN A 42 14.47 0.99 -6.24
N ALA A 43 14.19 0.92 -4.95
CA ALA A 43 12.89 1.30 -4.42
C ALA A 43 12.55 2.79 -4.65
N ILE A 44 13.52 3.68 -4.56
CA ILE A 44 13.33 5.10 -4.89
C ILE A 44 13.10 5.29 -6.39
N THR A 45 13.90 4.63 -7.23
CA THR A 45 13.85 4.78 -8.69
C THR A 45 12.58 4.15 -9.30
N THR A 46 12.09 3.07 -8.70
CA THR A 46 10.85 2.39 -9.09
C THR A 46 9.60 3.01 -8.43
N SER A 47 9.77 3.96 -7.51
CA SER A 47 8.63 4.71 -6.97
C SER A 47 8.00 5.57 -8.07
N GLY A 48 6.67 5.69 -8.06
CA GLY A 48 5.93 6.45 -9.09
C GLY A 48 6.22 7.96 -9.13
N ASN A 49 7.04 8.46 -8.20
CA ASN A 49 7.50 9.85 -8.18
C ASN A 49 8.96 9.89 -7.71
N PRO A 50 9.93 9.57 -8.59
CA PRO A 50 11.34 9.61 -8.26
C PRO A 50 11.81 11.07 -8.14
N PRO A 51 12.72 11.37 -7.19
CA PRO A 51 13.29 12.70 -7.05
C PRO A 51 14.13 13.09 -8.27
N SER A 52 14.29 14.41 -8.49
CA SER A 52 15.10 14.94 -9.60
C SER A 52 16.55 14.46 -9.52
N LEU A 53 17.18 14.20 -10.66
CA LEU A 53 18.58 13.76 -10.74
C LEU A 53 19.59 14.82 -10.28
N THR A 54 19.16 16.07 -10.14
CA THR A 54 19.98 17.19 -9.67
C THR A 54 19.66 17.62 -8.24
N ASP A 55 18.70 16.97 -7.57
CA ASP A 55 18.27 17.37 -6.23
C ASP A 55 18.81 16.43 -5.16
N TYR A 56 20.04 16.69 -4.73
CA TYR A 56 20.72 15.87 -3.71
C TYR A 56 19.95 15.82 -2.38
N ALA A 57 19.31 16.92 -1.98
CA ALA A 57 18.56 16.98 -0.73
C ALA A 57 17.34 16.04 -0.75
N GLU A 58 16.57 16.07 -1.84
CA GLU A 58 15.44 15.16 -2.03
C GLU A 58 15.88 13.69 -2.06
N TRP A 59 17.02 13.38 -2.70
CA TRP A 59 17.58 12.03 -2.70
C TRP A 59 17.91 11.54 -1.29
N ARG A 60 18.51 12.38 -0.43
CA ARG A 60 18.77 12.04 0.98
C ARG A 60 17.48 11.74 1.74
N VAL A 61 16.49 12.63 1.64
CA VAL A 61 15.20 12.49 2.33
C VAL A 61 14.49 11.21 1.93
N ARG A 62 14.46 10.89 0.62
CA ARG A 62 13.86 9.66 0.11
C ARG A 62 14.61 8.42 0.58
N ALA A 63 15.94 8.44 0.61
CA ALA A 63 16.76 7.37 1.13
C ALA A 63 16.45 7.07 2.61
N PHE A 64 16.34 8.11 3.45
CA PHE A 64 15.97 7.93 4.86
C PHE A 64 14.56 7.39 5.05
N ARG A 65 13.58 7.90 4.30
CA ARG A 65 12.20 7.41 4.36
C ARG A 65 12.13 5.93 4.00
N GLN A 66 12.83 5.52 2.94
CA GLN A 66 12.82 4.14 2.51
C GLN A 66 13.56 3.22 3.47
N TYR A 67 14.70 3.67 4.02
CA TYR A 67 15.42 2.93 5.06
C TYR A 67 14.56 2.72 6.31
N ASN A 68 13.88 3.76 6.79
CA ASN A 68 12.98 3.67 7.94
C ASN A 68 11.78 2.76 7.66
N ALA A 69 11.20 2.82 6.45
CA ALA A 69 10.12 1.93 6.05
C ALA A 69 10.57 0.46 6.03
N GLU A 70 11.78 0.18 5.55
CA GLU A 70 12.35 -1.17 5.62
C GLU A 70 12.60 -1.61 7.06
N LEU A 71 13.16 -0.76 7.90
CA LEU A 71 13.42 -1.05 9.31
C LEU A 71 12.10 -1.36 10.06
N ALA A 72 11.08 -0.54 9.84
CA ALA A 72 9.74 -0.78 10.39
C ALA A 72 9.12 -2.09 9.88
N ALA A 73 9.26 -2.39 8.58
CA ALA A 73 8.77 -3.64 8.00
C ALA A 73 9.52 -4.89 8.48
N ARG A 74 10.78 -4.75 8.93
CA ARG A 74 11.54 -5.83 9.58
C ARG A 74 11.09 -6.00 11.03
N ALA A 75 10.91 -4.89 11.76
CA ALA A 75 10.43 -4.91 13.15
C ALA A 75 9.02 -5.53 13.27
N SER A 76 8.12 -5.22 12.34
CA SER A 76 6.76 -5.78 12.30
C SER A 76 6.75 -7.27 11.94
N ARG A 77 7.67 -7.74 11.09
CA ARG A 77 7.83 -9.18 10.79
C ARG A 77 8.35 -9.98 11.98
N GLY A 78 9.08 -9.35 12.90
CA GLY A 78 9.48 -9.97 14.18
C GLY A 78 8.36 -10.00 15.23
N HIS A 79 7.30 -9.18 15.06
CA HIS A 79 6.14 -9.07 15.94
C HIS A 79 4.87 -9.64 15.30
N ALA A 80 4.99 -10.72 14.53
CA ALA A 80 3.83 -11.54 14.21
C ALA A 80 3.35 -12.24 15.50
N ALA A 81 2.67 -11.49 16.38
CA ALA A 81 1.75 -12.09 17.34
C ALA A 81 0.77 -12.95 16.53
N PRO A 82 0.44 -14.17 16.97
CA PRO A 82 -0.51 -15.00 16.25
C PRO A 82 -1.81 -14.21 16.14
N ALA A 83 -2.23 -13.95 14.91
CA ALA A 83 -3.52 -13.36 14.64
C ALA A 83 -4.58 -14.28 15.28
N VAL A 84 -5.12 -13.86 16.42
CA VAL A 84 -6.35 -14.44 16.93
C VAL A 84 -7.41 -14.14 15.87
N ALA A 85 -7.74 -15.16 15.09
CA ALA A 85 -8.80 -15.08 14.10
C ALA A 85 -10.05 -14.48 14.77
N PRO A 86 -10.68 -13.44 14.20
CA PRO A 86 -11.93 -12.94 14.74
C PRO A 86 -12.95 -14.07 14.63
N ARG A 87 -13.38 -14.59 15.79
CA ARG A 87 -14.49 -15.53 15.92
C ARG A 87 -15.68 -14.90 15.17
N PRO A 88 -16.32 -15.58 14.20
CA PRO A 88 -17.51 -15.03 13.56
C PRO A 88 -18.57 -14.86 14.65
N ARG A 89 -18.93 -13.61 14.96
CA ARG A 89 -20.08 -13.29 15.79
C ARG A 89 -21.30 -13.74 15.00
N ALA A 90 -22.01 -14.73 15.50
CA ALA A 90 -23.31 -15.13 14.97
C ALA A 90 -24.20 -13.88 14.84
N PRO A 91 -24.98 -13.73 13.75
CA PRO A 91 -25.89 -12.61 13.62
C PRO A 91 -26.96 -12.70 14.72
N VAL A 92 -26.97 -11.69 15.60
CA VAL A 92 -28.09 -11.45 16.51
C VAL A 92 -29.27 -11.02 15.64
N LEU A 93 -30.28 -11.87 15.56
CA LEU A 93 -31.57 -11.54 14.95
C LEU A 93 -32.20 -10.38 15.74
N PRO A 94 -32.68 -9.31 15.07
CA PRO A 94 -33.44 -8.27 15.75
C PRO A 94 -34.78 -8.85 16.21
N ALA A 95 -35.05 -8.74 17.52
CA ALA A 95 -36.35 -9.00 18.10
C ALA A 95 -37.36 -7.96 17.56
N VAL A 96 -38.28 -8.39 16.72
CA VAL A 96 -39.41 -7.57 16.28
C VAL A 96 -40.68 -8.24 16.80
N ALA A 97 -41.26 -7.67 17.85
CA ALA A 97 -42.63 -7.96 18.22
C ALA A 97 -43.55 -7.07 17.37
N PRO A 98 -44.62 -7.63 16.78
CA PRO A 98 -45.79 -6.82 16.49
C PRO A 98 -47.06 -7.40 17.12
N ALA A 99 -47.79 -6.49 17.76
CA ALA A 99 -49.11 -6.66 18.33
C ALA A 99 -50.18 -7.03 17.27
N LEU A 100 -51.25 -7.67 17.75
CA LEU A 100 -52.50 -7.91 17.04
C LEU A 100 -52.99 -6.68 16.25
N ALA A 101 -53.24 -6.84 14.94
CA ALA A 101 -54.25 -6.06 14.23
C ALA A 101 -54.67 -6.73 12.89
N ALA A 102 -55.91 -7.23 12.90
CA ALA A 102 -56.92 -7.24 11.84
C ALA A 102 -56.58 -7.58 10.36
N ARG A 103 -57.26 -8.63 9.86
CA ARG A 103 -57.61 -8.90 8.44
C ARG A 103 -58.30 -7.68 7.80
N PRO A 104 -58.14 -7.43 6.47
CA PRO A 104 -58.99 -8.11 5.47
C PRO A 104 -58.28 -8.50 4.14
N ALA A 105 -58.85 -9.49 3.43
CA ALA A 105 -58.62 -9.78 2.01
C ALA A 105 -59.51 -8.85 1.13
N PRO A 106 -59.23 -8.59 -0.17
CA PRO A 106 -59.56 -9.58 -1.22
C PRO A 106 -58.72 -9.55 -2.54
N ALA A 107 -58.77 -10.72 -3.20
CA ALA A 107 -58.88 -11.03 -4.64
C ALA A 107 -57.72 -10.84 -5.66
N PRO A 108 -57.62 -11.76 -6.66
CA PRO A 108 -56.50 -11.89 -7.59
C PRO A 108 -56.80 -11.28 -8.98
N VAL A 109 -55.78 -10.73 -9.67
CA VAL A 109 -55.92 -10.37 -11.10
C VAL A 109 -54.67 -10.74 -11.89
N ALA A 110 -54.86 -11.78 -12.70
CA ALA A 110 -54.35 -12.04 -14.06
C ALA A 110 -52.91 -11.61 -14.44
N HIS A 111 -52.08 -12.64 -14.64
CA HIS A 111 -50.88 -12.58 -15.47
C HIS A 111 -51.27 -12.44 -16.96
N PRO A 112 -50.66 -11.54 -17.74
CA PRO A 112 -50.66 -11.67 -19.20
C PRO A 112 -49.61 -12.70 -19.64
N ILE A 113 -50.10 -13.63 -20.46
CA ILE A 113 -49.40 -14.75 -21.11
C ILE A 113 -48.39 -14.19 -22.14
N PRO A 114 -47.11 -14.57 -22.13
CA PRO A 114 -46.27 -14.40 -23.32
C PRO A 114 -46.62 -15.48 -24.34
N MET A 115 -47.26 -15.06 -25.42
CA MET A 115 -47.46 -15.84 -26.63
C MET A 115 -46.19 -15.72 -27.47
N GLU A 116 -45.25 -16.66 -27.32
CA GLU A 116 -44.16 -16.84 -28.29
C GLU A 116 -44.21 -18.28 -28.81
N SER A 117 -44.94 -18.40 -29.91
CA SER A 117 -44.98 -19.57 -30.79
C SER A 117 -43.65 -19.73 -31.51
N GLY A 118 -43.19 -20.98 -31.67
CA GLY A 118 -42.37 -21.36 -32.81
C GLY A 118 -41.03 -22.02 -32.50
N SER A 119 -41.05 -23.29 -32.11
CA SER A 119 -39.95 -24.21 -32.39
C SER A 119 -40.47 -25.64 -32.50
N SER A 120 -40.71 -26.06 -33.75
CA SER A 120 -40.59 -27.46 -34.17
C SER A 120 -40.43 -27.52 -35.69
N CYS A 121 -39.20 -27.72 -36.13
CA CYS A 121 -38.86 -28.67 -37.19
C CYS A 121 -39.09 -30.10 -36.64
N PRO A 122 -39.15 -31.17 -37.44
CA PRO A 122 -38.92 -31.29 -38.89
C PRO A 122 -40.16 -31.64 -39.74
#